data_AF-A0A2D6X929-F1
#
_entry.id   AF-A0A2D6X929-F1
#
_cell.length_a   1.000
_cell.length_b   1.000
_cell.length_c   1.000
_cell.angle_alpha   90.00
_cell.angle_beta   90.00
_cell.angle_gamma   90.00
#
_symmetry.space_group_name_H-M   'P 1'
#
loop_
_entity.id
_entity.type
_entity.pdbx_description
1 polymer ?
#
loop_
_entity_poly.entity_id
_entity_poly.type
_entity_poly.pdbx_seq_one_letter_code
_entity_poly.pdbx_strand_id
1 'polypeptide(L)'
;MPNHVEIEGFLSPARIEYAYSLACRAQVARRQSFADTGWRAALARDPKLLKALERGAEVIERMSEEQFGRTMRTAAEEEQHKYQQGTTEGQLWRNAYTTCDNGTPERSYEWIYGSAAWLCGYGS
;
A
#
# COMPACT_ATOMS: atom_id res chain seq x y z
N MET A 1 28.35 -5.60 0.02
CA MET A 1 27.52 -6.21 1.08
C MET A 1 26.09 -5.75 0.84
N PRO A 2 25.12 -6.63 0.61
CA PRO A 2 23.75 -6.20 0.40
C PRO A 2 23.16 -5.77 1.75
N ASN A 3 22.80 -4.49 1.85
CA ASN A 3 22.02 -3.93 2.94
C ASN A 3 20.63 -4.56 2.93
N HIS A 4 20.48 -5.74 3.53
CA HIS A 4 19.19 -6.30 3.86
C HIS A 4 18.55 -5.42 4.93
N VAL A 5 17.80 -4.40 4.50
CA VAL A 5 16.84 -3.76 5.39
C VAL A 5 15.82 -4.84 5.72
N GLU A 6 15.87 -5.34 6.96
CA GLU A 6 14.96 -6.35 7.54
C GLU A 6 13.53 -5.78 7.63
N ILE A 7 12.85 -5.68 6.49
CA ILE A 7 11.43 -5.31 6.41
C ILE A 7 10.55 -6.57 6.36
N GLU A 8 11.13 -7.74 6.10
CA GLU A 8 10.39 -8.97 5.76
C GLU A 8 9.54 -9.54 6.90
N GLY A 9 9.89 -9.27 8.16
CA GLY A 9 9.07 -9.68 9.31
C GLY A 9 8.04 -8.65 9.77
N PHE A 10 8.11 -7.40 9.28
CA PHE A 10 7.33 -6.28 9.83
C PHE A 10 6.06 -5.96 9.04
N LEU A 11 6.02 -6.32 7.76
CA LEU A 11 4.90 -6.07 6.83
C LEU A 11 3.94 -7.26 6.78
N SER A 12 3.20 -7.47 7.87
CA SER A 12 2.11 -8.46 7.87
C SER A 12 0.89 -7.93 7.11
N PRO A 13 0.06 -8.82 6.53
CA PRO A 13 -1.25 -8.48 5.96
C PRO A 13 -2.06 -7.49 6.79
N ALA A 14 -2.23 -7.80 8.09
CA ALA A 14 -2.98 -6.98 9.02
C ALA A 14 -2.40 -5.58 9.21
N ARG A 15 -1.07 -5.42 9.14
CA ARG A 15 -0.42 -4.11 9.24
C ARG A 15 -0.61 -3.28 7.98
N ILE A 16 -0.55 -3.90 6.82
CA ILE A 16 -0.76 -3.22 5.53
C ILE A 16 -2.21 -2.76 5.42
N GLU A 17 -3.18 -3.62 5.73
CA GLU A 17 -4.59 -3.23 5.82
C GLU A 17 -4.81 -2.10 6.83
N TYR A 18 -4.17 -2.19 8.00
CA TYR A 18 -4.27 -1.13 9.00
C TYR A 18 -3.71 0.20 8.48
N ALA A 19 -2.52 0.20 7.88
CA ALA A 19 -1.89 1.39 7.32
C ALA A 19 -2.75 2.01 6.21
N TYR A 20 -3.32 1.17 5.33
CA TYR A 20 -4.23 1.61 4.28
C TYR A 20 -5.52 2.20 4.87
N SER A 21 -6.11 1.55 5.87
CA SER A 21 -7.29 2.08 6.59
C SER A 21 -6.99 3.43 7.25
N LEU A 22 -5.77 3.62 7.75
CA LEU A 22 -5.32 4.85 8.37
C LEU A 22 -5.16 5.95 7.32
N ALA A 23 -4.67 5.64 6.13
CA ALA A 23 -4.65 6.58 5.01
C ALA A 23 -6.05 6.98 4.54
N CYS A 24 -7.00 6.04 4.42
CA CYS A 24 -8.40 6.36 4.11
C CYS A 24 -9.01 7.30 5.16
N ARG A 25 -8.77 7.03 6.45
CA ARG A 25 -9.20 7.91 7.55
C ARG A 25 -8.53 9.28 7.47
N ALA A 26 -7.24 9.33 7.16
CA ALA A 26 -6.49 10.58 7.02
C ALA A 26 -7.00 11.39 5.82
N GLN A 27 -7.35 10.75 4.71
CA GLN A 27 -7.94 11.36 3.53
C GLN A 27 -9.31 11.97 3.84
N VAL A 28 -10.20 11.21 4.50
CA VAL A 28 -11.52 11.69 4.94
C VAL A 28 -11.38 12.85 5.92
N ALA A 29 -10.44 12.76 6.87
CA ALA A 29 -10.14 13.81 7.83
C ALA A 29 -9.29 14.96 7.24
N ARG A 30 -8.94 14.90 5.95
CA ARG A 30 -8.07 15.86 5.24
C ARG A 30 -6.77 16.19 5.98
N ARG A 31 -6.15 15.19 6.62
CA ARG A 31 -4.88 15.33 7.33
C ARG A 31 -3.71 15.32 6.34
N GLN A 32 -3.49 16.46 5.68
CA GLN A 32 -2.47 16.57 4.63
C GLN A 32 -1.05 16.25 5.11
N SER A 33 -0.73 16.48 6.38
CA SER A 33 0.59 16.16 6.95
C SER A 33 0.98 14.68 6.82
N PHE A 34 0.00 13.78 6.81
CA PHE A 34 0.21 12.35 6.58
C PHE A 34 0.65 12.08 5.14
N ALA A 35 -0.08 12.65 4.18
CA ALA A 35 0.23 12.54 2.75
C ALA A 35 1.56 13.22 2.41
N ASP A 36 1.84 14.40 2.97
CA ASP A 36 3.06 15.17 2.72
C ASP A 36 4.32 14.42 3.17
N THR A 37 4.22 13.67 4.27
CA THR A 37 5.34 12.85 4.78
C THR A 37 5.69 11.76 3.78
N GLY A 38 4.68 11.03 3.29
CA GLY A 38 4.87 10.03 2.25
C GLY A 38 5.33 10.63 0.92
N TRP A 39 4.75 11.76 0.53
CA TRP A 39 5.11 12.48 -0.68
C TRP A 39 6.58 12.89 -0.72
N ARG A 40 7.11 13.39 0.40
CA ARG A 40 8.54 13.73 0.51
C ARG A 40 9.44 12.51 0.37
N ALA A 41 9.08 11.39 1.01
CA ALA A 41 9.82 10.14 0.87
C ALA A 41 9.77 9.60 -0.57
N ALA A 42 8.64 9.77 -1.26
CA ALA A 42 8.47 9.37 -2.66
C ALA A 42 9.33 10.23 -3.60
N LEU A 43 9.34 11.56 -3.40
CA LEU A 43 10.23 12.48 -4.13
C LEU A 43 11.71 12.17 -3.91
N ALA A 44 12.07 11.76 -2.70
CA ALA A 44 13.43 11.34 -2.36
C ALA A 44 13.80 9.95 -2.90
N ARG A 45 12.86 9.21 -3.50
CA ARG A 45 12.99 7.80 -3.89
C ARG A 45 13.56 6.95 -2.77
N ASP A 46 13.04 7.13 -1.56
CA ASP A 46 13.54 6.43 -0.38
C ASP A 46 13.48 4.90 -0.59
N PRO A 47 14.61 4.18 -0.51
CA PRO A 47 14.65 2.73 -0.69
C PRO A 47 13.72 1.97 0.27
N LYS A 48 13.48 2.50 1.48
CA LYS A 48 12.55 1.89 2.44
C LYS A 48 11.11 2.03 1.97
N LEU A 49 10.75 3.19 1.42
CA LEU A 49 9.42 3.46 0.90
C LEU A 49 9.13 2.59 -0.32
N LEU A 50 10.08 2.50 -1.26
CA LEU A 50 9.94 1.65 -2.45
C LEU A 50 9.72 0.18 -2.05
N LYS A 51 10.51 -0.32 -1.10
CA LYS A 51 10.34 -1.69 -0.58
C LYS A 51 9.00 -1.89 0.14
N ALA A 52 8.51 -0.90 0.87
CA ALA A 52 7.19 -0.96 1.50
C ALA A 52 6.04 -0.94 0.48
N LEU A 53 6.17 -0.16 -0.60
CA LEU A 53 5.19 -0.12 -1.69
C LEU A 53 5.16 -1.44 -2.46
N GLU A 54 6.33 -1.98 -2.82
CA GLU A 54 6.47 -3.27 -3.50
C GLU A 54 5.85 -4.40 -2.68
N ARG A 55 6.26 -4.54 -1.41
CA ARG A 55 5.72 -5.56 -0.51
C ARG A 55 4.24 -5.34 -0.20
N GLY A 56 3.81 -4.09 -0.09
CA GLY A 56 2.39 -3.75 0.09
C GLY A 56 1.55 -4.26 -1.07
N ALA A 57 1.98 -4.04 -2.30
CA ALA A 57 1.32 -4.55 -3.49
C ALA A 57 1.26 -6.09 -3.50
N GLU A 58 2.38 -6.77 -3.25
CA GLU A 58 2.44 -8.25 -3.20
C GLU A 58 1.48 -8.85 -2.17
N VAL A 59 1.43 -8.26 -0.97
CA VAL A 59 0.58 -8.76 0.11
C VAL A 59 -0.89 -8.53 -0.20
N ILE A 60 -1.27 -7.36 -0.71
CA ILE A 60 -2.66 -7.06 -1.08
C ILE A 60 -3.12 -7.98 -2.23
N GLU A 61 -2.28 -8.19 -3.24
CA GLU A 61 -2.57 -9.13 -4.34
C GLU A 61 -2.77 -10.55 -3.80
N ARG A 62 -1.86 -11.03 -2.97
CA ARG A 62 -1.98 -12.35 -2.35
C ARG A 62 -3.24 -12.49 -1.48
N MET A 63 -3.60 -11.46 -0.72
CA MET A 63 -4.84 -11.45 0.06
C MET A 63 -6.08 -11.51 -0.82
N SER A 64 -6.07 -10.79 -1.94
CA SER A 64 -7.16 -10.84 -2.93
C SER A 64 -7.30 -12.24 -3.53
N GLU A 65 -6.18 -12.88 -3.89
CA GLU A 65 -6.15 -14.27 -4.39
C GLU A 65 -6.61 -15.30 -3.33
N GLU A 66 -6.18 -15.15 -2.07
CA GLU A 66 -6.57 -16.04 -0.97
C GLU A 66 -8.05 -15.91 -0.58
N GLN A 67 -8.61 -14.69 -0.63
CA GLN A 67 -10.05 -14.46 -0.47
C GLN A 67 -10.82 -15.10 -1.63
N PHE A 68 -10.36 -14.94 -2.86
CA PHE A 68 -10.97 -15.54 -4.05
C PHE A 68 -11.01 -17.07 -4.01
N GLY A 69 -9.90 -17.73 -3.64
CA GLY A 69 -9.83 -19.19 -3.53
C GLY A 69 -10.76 -19.78 -2.44
N ARG A 70 -11.14 -18.98 -1.44
CA ARG A 70 -12.11 -19.35 -0.40
C ARG A 70 -13.56 -19.04 -0.80
N THR A 71 -13.82 -17.92 -1.48
CA THR A 71 -15.19 -17.45 -1.78
C THR A 71 -15.81 -18.09 -3.03
N MET A 72 -14.99 -18.54 -4.00
CA MET A 72 -15.41 -19.39 -5.14
C MET A 72 -16.11 -20.69 -4.70
N ARG A 73 -15.93 -21.12 -3.44
CA ARG A 73 -16.63 -22.26 -2.85
C ARG A 73 -17.99 -21.94 -2.22
N THR A 74 -18.38 -20.65 -2.06
CA THR A 74 -19.47 -20.31 -1.12
C THR A 74 -20.56 -19.32 -1.57
N ALA A 75 -20.39 -18.33 -2.46
CA ALA A 75 -21.54 -17.45 -2.79
C ALA A 75 -21.37 -16.55 -4.02
N ALA A 76 -22.30 -16.63 -4.98
CA ALA A 76 -22.17 -16.08 -6.33
C ALA A 76 -22.63 -14.62 -6.58
N GLU A 77 -22.99 -13.81 -5.57
CA GLU A 77 -23.56 -12.46 -5.85
C GLU A 77 -22.97 -11.30 -5.02
N GLU A 78 -22.38 -11.53 -3.83
CA GLU A 78 -21.65 -10.47 -3.09
C GLU A 78 -20.18 -10.29 -3.54
N GLU A 79 -19.67 -11.18 -4.41
CA GLU A 79 -18.25 -11.28 -4.77
C GLU A 79 -17.74 -10.20 -5.72
N GLN A 80 -18.57 -9.71 -6.66
CA GLN A 80 -18.10 -8.80 -7.71
C GLN A 80 -17.61 -7.45 -7.16
N HIS A 81 -18.26 -6.93 -6.12
CA HIS A 81 -17.85 -5.66 -5.49
C HIS A 81 -16.54 -5.82 -4.70
N LYS A 82 -16.31 -6.96 -4.04
CA LYS A 82 -15.06 -7.24 -3.31
C LYS A 82 -13.90 -7.54 -4.26
N TYR A 83 -14.17 -8.24 -5.36
CA TYR A 83 -13.19 -8.52 -6.40
C TYR A 83 -12.64 -7.24 -7.05
N GLN A 84 -13.53 -6.30 -7.40
CA GLN A 84 -13.12 -5.02 -7.94
C GLN A 84 -12.31 -4.22 -6.93
N GLN A 85 -12.68 -4.21 -5.64
CA GLN A 85 -11.96 -3.46 -4.61
C GLN A 85 -10.53 -3.99 -4.39
N GLY A 86 -10.34 -5.30 -4.17
CA GLY A 86 -9.01 -5.88 -3.92
C GLY A 86 -8.06 -5.75 -5.12
N THR A 87 -8.58 -5.94 -6.33
CA THR A 87 -7.79 -5.76 -7.57
C THR A 87 -7.40 -4.29 -7.78
N THR A 88 -8.30 -3.35 -7.43
CA THR A 88 -8.01 -1.91 -7.56
C THR A 88 -6.97 -1.47 -6.54
N GLU A 89 -7.00 -1.99 -5.32
CA GLU A 89 -6.05 -1.63 -4.26
C GLU A 89 -4.63 -2.12 -4.56
N GLY A 90 -4.44 -3.38 -4.96
CA GLY A 90 -3.13 -3.88 -5.36
C GLY A 90 -2.53 -3.08 -6.54
N GLN A 91 -3.37 -2.75 -7.53
CA GLN A 91 -2.97 -1.90 -8.66
C GLN A 91 -2.59 -0.49 -8.24
N LEU A 92 -3.31 0.13 -7.28
CA LEU A 92 -2.94 1.44 -6.75
C LEU A 92 -1.55 1.44 -6.12
N TRP A 93 -1.23 0.42 -5.31
CA TRP A 93 0.09 0.29 -4.69
C TRP A 93 1.19 0.02 -5.72
N ARG A 94 0.92 -0.81 -6.74
CA ARG A 94 1.87 -1.10 -7.82
C ARG A 94 2.13 0.11 -8.73
N ASN A 95 1.10 0.91 -9.01
CA ASN A 95 1.24 2.15 -9.78
C ASN A 95 1.99 3.22 -8.98
N ALA A 96 1.71 3.33 -7.68
CA ALA A 96 2.46 4.18 -6.76
C ALA A 96 3.94 3.78 -6.71
N TYR A 97 4.24 2.47 -6.62
CA TYR A 97 5.61 1.96 -6.71
C TYR A 97 6.27 2.36 -8.03
N THR A 98 5.62 2.07 -9.16
CA THR A 98 6.16 2.31 -10.51
C THR A 98 6.48 3.79 -10.74
N THR A 99 5.55 4.67 -10.36
CA THR A 99 5.74 6.13 -10.51
C THR A 99 6.85 6.66 -9.60
N CYS A 100 6.95 6.15 -8.37
CA CYS A 100 8.05 6.47 -7.46
C CYS A 100 9.40 5.93 -7.96
N ASP A 101 9.46 4.70 -8.46
CA ASP A 101 10.69 4.09 -8.96
C ASP A 101 11.20 4.81 -10.22
N ASN A 102 10.30 5.20 -11.12
CA ASN A 102 10.62 6.02 -12.29
C ASN A 102 11.05 7.46 -11.95
N GLY A 103 10.96 7.87 -10.69
CA GLY A 103 11.31 9.22 -10.23
C GLY A 103 10.28 10.29 -10.61
N THR A 104 9.08 9.87 -11.02
CA THR A 104 7.95 10.74 -11.36
C THR A 104 6.74 10.40 -10.48
N PRO A 105 6.84 10.54 -9.14
CA PRO A 105 5.73 10.21 -8.26
C PRO A 105 4.53 11.10 -8.57
N GLU A 106 3.33 10.52 -8.58
CA GLU A 106 2.10 11.26 -8.86
C GLU A 106 1.32 11.62 -7.60
N ARG A 107 0.75 12.84 -7.56
CA ARG A 107 -0.08 13.34 -6.44
C ARG A 107 -1.34 12.50 -6.20
N SER A 108 -1.85 11.83 -7.23
CA SER A 108 -2.96 10.88 -7.16
C SER A 108 -2.73 9.77 -6.12
N TYR A 109 -1.46 9.43 -5.84
CA TYR A 109 -1.06 8.37 -4.91
C TYR A 109 -0.52 8.89 -3.57
N GLU A 110 -0.69 10.18 -3.25
CA GLU A 110 -0.11 10.80 -2.04
C GLU A 110 -0.49 10.08 -0.73
N TRP A 111 -1.71 9.55 -0.65
CA TRP A 111 -2.20 8.80 0.50
C TRP A 111 -1.59 7.39 0.57
N ILE A 112 -1.30 6.77 -0.57
CA ILE A 112 -0.60 5.48 -0.64
C ILE A 112 0.85 5.65 -0.19
N TYR A 113 1.51 6.73 -0.62
CA TYR A 113 2.84 7.06 -0.09
C TYR A 113 2.80 7.33 1.41
N GLY A 114 1.75 7.98 1.92
CA GLY A 114 1.54 8.14 3.35
C GLY A 114 1.45 6.80 4.09
N SER A 115 0.67 5.85 3.57
CA SER A 115 0.58 4.48 4.11
C SER A 115 1.94 3.79 4.15
N ALA A 116 2.67 3.81 3.03
CA ALA A 116 3.98 3.20 2.92
C ALA A 116 4.99 3.87 3.86
N ALA A 117 4.93 5.19 4.01
CA ALA A 117 5.79 5.93 4.93
C ALA A 117 5.51 5.56 6.39
N TRP A 118 4.24 5.43 6.77
CA TRP A 118 3.86 4.95 8.10
C TRP A 118 4.37 3.54 8.37
N LEU A 119 4.27 2.63 7.39
CA LEU A 119 4.83 1.28 7.47
C LEU A 119 6.35 1.26 7.68
N CYS A 120 7.05 2.27 7.15
CA CYS A 120 8.49 2.47 7.37
C CYS A 120 8.83 3.19 8.70
N GLY A 121 7.83 3.59 9.50
CA GLY A 121 8.02 4.32 10.76
C GLY A 121 8.09 5.84 10.62
N TYR A 122 7.79 6.40 9.45
CA TYR A 122 7.66 7.84 9.28
C TYR A 122 6.32 8.30 9.84
N GLY A 123 6.31 8.84 11.06
CA GLY A 123 5.12 9.43 11.69
C GLY A 123 4.60 8.69 12.94
N SER A 124 5.38 7.78 13.52
CA SER A 124 5.23 7.36 14.93
C SER A 124 5.85 8.35 15.89
#